data_AF-A0A7V6HR90-F1
#
_entry.id   AF-A0A7V6HR90-F1
#
_cell.length_a   1.000
_cell.length_b   1.000
_cell.length_c   1.000
_cell.angle_alpha   90.00
_cell.angle_beta   90.00
_cell.angle_gamma   90.00
#
_symmetry.space_group_name_H-M   'P 1'
#
loop_
_entity.id
_entity.type
_entity.pdbx_description
1 polymer ?
#
loop_
_entity_poly.entity_id
_entity_poly.type
_entity_poly.pdbx_seq_one_letter_code
_entity_poly.pdbx_strand_id
1 'polypeptide(L)' 'MLKFLKWLIKSLVFSIVTIFVFNLIGVYINANIPVNIWTILIIGILRIPGLVMILIYNML' A
#
# COMPACT_ATOMS: atom_id res chain seq x y z
N MET A 1 0.22 -11.89 -21.54
CA MET A 1 0.51 -10.45 -21.29
C MET A 1 -0.70 -9.69 -20.73
N LEU A 2 -1.87 -9.70 -21.40
CA LEU A 2 -3.07 -8.99 -20.94
C LEU A 2 -3.52 -9.37 -19.50
N LYS A 3 -3.43 -10.65 -19.13
CA LYS A 3 -3.76 -11.13 -17.76
C LYS A 3 -2.87 -10.49 -16.69
N PHE A 4 -1.58 -10.35 -16.98
CA PHE A 4 -0.61 -9.72 -16.09
C PHE A 4 -0.90 -8.22 -15.95
N LEU A 5 -1.12 -7.52 -17.06
CA LEU A 5 -1.46 -6.09 -17.03
C LEU A 5 -2.76 -5.82 -16.24
N LYS A 6 -3.79 -6.65 -16.45
CA LYS A 6 -5.04 -6.56 -15.68
C LYS A 6 -4.83 -6.81 -14.19
N TRP A 7 -3.96 -7.75 -13.83
CA TRP A 7 -3.58 -8.01 -12.44
C TRP A 7 -2.82 -6.82 -11.85
N LEU A 8 -1.86 -6.26 -12.59
CA LEU A 8 -1.06 -5.11 -12.17
C LEU A 8 -1.94 -3.89 -11.89
N ILE A 9 -2.85 -3.55 -12.79
CA ILE A 9 -3.77 -2.41 -12.60
C ILE A 9 -4.65 -2.62 -11.35
N LYS A 10 -5.22 -3.82 -11.17
CA LYS A 10 -6.00 -4.13 -9.97
C LYS A 10 -5.18 -4.03 -8.69
N SER A 11 -3.93 -4.48 -8.75
CA SER A 11 -2.98 -4.44 -7.64
C SER A 11 -2.60 -2.99 -7.26
N LEU A 12 -2.36 -2.12 -8.25
CA LEU A 12 -2.08 -0.70 -8.02
C LEU A 12 -3.30 0.05 -7.46
N VAL A 13 -4.49 -0.21 -7.98
CA VAL A 13 -5.72 0.38 -7.44
C VAL A 13 -5.93 -0.10 -6.00
N PHE A 14 -5.72 -1.40 -5.73
CA PHE A 14 -5.81 -1.95 -4.40
C PHE A 14 -4.83 -1.28 -3.43
N SER A 15 -3.57 -1.08 -3.81
CA SER A 15 -2.59 -0.45 -2.93
C SER A 15 -2.91 1.02 -2.66
N ILE A 16 -3.31 1.80 -3.66
CA ILE A 16 -3.73 3.19 -3.46
C ILE A 16 -4.92 3.27 -2.49
N VAL A 17 -5.96 2.46 -2.70
CA VAL A 17 -7.14 2.43 -1.82
C VAL A 17 -6.74 2.02 -0.41
N THR A 18 -5.89 1.01 -0.27
CA THR A 18 -5.44 0.53 1.04
C THR A 18 -4.64 1.59 1.79
N ILE A 19 -3.71 2.29 1.12
CA ILE A 19 -2.93 3.37 1.73
C ILE A 19 -3.86 4.50 2.18
N PHE A 20 -4.84 4.88 1.36
CA PHE A 20 -5.81 5.92 1.71
C PHE A 20 -6.65 5.54 2.93
N VAL A 21 -7.23 4.34 2.93
CA VAL A 21 -8.04 3.83 4.05
C VAL A 21 -7.18 3.75 5.31
N PHE A 22 -5.94 3.25 5.19
CA PHE A 22 -5.01 3.20 6.31
C PHE A 22 -4.71 4.59 6.85
N ASN A 23 -4.39 5.57 6.01
CA ASN A 23 -4.10 6.93 6.45
C ASN A 23 -5.29 7.59 7.13
N LEU A 24 -6.52 7.36 6.66
CA LEU A 24 -7.73 7.87 7.32
C LEU A 24 -7.88 7.35 8.76
N ILE A 25 -7.56 6.07 8.99
CA ILE A 25 -7.62 5.46 10.32
C ILE A 25 -6.37 5.83 11.13
N GLY A 26 -5.22 5.88 10.47
CA GLY A 26 -3.90 6.10 11.04
C GLY A 26 -3.73 7.49 11.66
N VAL A 27 -4.46 8.50 11.15
CA VAL A 27 -4.48 9.86 11.75
C VAL A 27 -4.83 9.81 13.24
N TYR A 28 -5.74 8.93 13.67
CA TYR A 28 -6.13 8.83 15.08
C TYR A 28 -5.05 8.24 16.00
N ILE A 29 -4.03 7.60 15.43
CA ILE A 29 -2.92 6.96 16.16
C ILE A 29 -1.55 7.54 15.75
N ASN A 30 -1.52 8.70 15.10
CA ASN A 30 -0.31 9.32 14.53
C ASN A 30 0.50 8.39 13.58
N ALA A 31 -0.16 7.43 12.94
CA ALA A 31 0.42 6.58 11.92
C ALA A 31 0.06 7.09 10.52
N ASN A 32 1.07 7.24 9.66
CA ASN A 32 0.92 7.68 8.27
C ASN A 32 1.76 6.76 7.39
N ILE A 33 1.25 6.40 6.22
CA ILE A 33 2.03 5.82 5.13
C ILE A 33 2.16 6.88 4.02
N PRO A 34 3.37 7.31 3.64
CA PRO A 34 3.56 8.26 2.57
C PRO A 34 3.13 7.66 1.23
N VAL A 35 2.32 8.40 0.46
CA VAL A 35 1.84 7.95 -0.86
C VAL A 35 2.92 8.24 -1.90
N ASN A 36 3.67 7.22 -2.32
CA ASN A 36 4.69 7.33 -3.37
C ASN A 36 4.77 6.07 -4.24
N ILE A 37 5.52 6.12 -5.35
CA ILE A 37 5.57 4.99 -6.30
C ILE A 37 6.05 3.70 -5.62
N TRP A 38 6.97 3.79 -4.66
CA TRP A 38 7.60 2.65 -4.00
C TRP A 38 6.64 1.95 -3.04
N THR A 39 5.96 2.71 -2.18
CA THR A 39 4.95 2.20 -1.24
C THR A 39 3.79 1.54 -1.98
N ILE A 40 3.32 2.17 -3.07
CA ILE A 40 2.28 1.64 -3.95
C ILE A 40 2.71 0.31 -4.58
N LEU A 41 3.96 0.20 -5.06
CA LEU A 41 4.48 -1.03 -5.66
C LEU A 41 4.65 -2.15 -4.63
N ILE A 42 5.23 -1.84 -3.47
CA ILE A 42 5.46 -2.82 -2.38
C ILE A 42 4.11 -3.36 -1.89
N ILE A 43 3.15 -2.48 -1.57
CA ILE A 43 1.80 -2.90 -1.14
C ILE A 43 1.05 -3.57 -2.30
N GLY A 44 1.24 -3.12 -3.54
CA GLY A 44 0.59 -3.71 -4.71
C GLY A 44 1.02 -5.16 -4.91
N ILE A 45 2.33 -5.42 -4.90
CA ILE A 45 2.90 -6.74 -5.17
C ILE A 45 2.67 -7.67 -3.97
N LEU A 46 2.98 -7.21 -2.76
CA LEU A 46 2.97 -8.04 -1.55
C LEU A 46 1.64 -8.00 -0.80
N ARG A 47 0.71 -7.09 -1.14
CA ARG A 47 -0.59 -6.90 -0.47
C ARG A 47 -0.42 -6.63 1.03
N ILE A 48 -1.09 -7.40 1.88
CA ILE A 48 -1.08 -7.30 3.34
C ILE A 48 0.36 -7.40 3.90
N PRO A 49 1.17 -8.41 3.51
CA PRO A 49 2.59 -8.44 3.90
C PRO A 49 3.36 -7.15 3.60
N GLY A 50 3.14 -6.56 2.41
CA GLY A 50 3.80 -5.30 2.03
C GLY A 50 3.39 -4.12 2.90
N LEU A 51 2.10 -4.07 3.27
CA LEU A 51 1.59 -3.05 4.18
C LEU A 51 2.23 -3.20 5.57
N VAL A 52 2.25 -4.42 6.13
CA VAL A 52 2.89 -4.68 7.43
C VAL A 52 4.37 -4.30 7.41
N MET A 53 5.09 -4.64 6.34
CA MET A 53 6.50 -4.30 6.19
C MET A 53 6.73 -2.77 6.22
N ILE A 54 5.91 -2.01 5.51
CA ILE A 54 6.02 -0.54 5.49
C ILE A 54 5.67 0.04 6.86
N LEU A 55 4.68 -0.52 7.57
CA LEU A 55 4.35 -0.07 8.92
C LEU A 55 5.48 -0.31 9.90
N ILE A 56 6.09 -1.49 9.89
CA ILE A 56 7.26 -1.79 10.73
C ILE A 56 8.40 -0.83 10.40
N TYR A 57 8.69 -0.63 9.11
CA TYR A 57 9.73 0.29 8.67
C TYR A 57 9.49 1.73 9.11
N ASN A 58 8.24 2.20 9.13
CA ASN A 58 7.91 3.56 9.52
C ASN A 58 7.80 3.77 11.05
N MET A 59 7.73 2.67 11.81
CA MET A 59 7.74 2.67 13.28
C MET A 59 9.14 2.50 13.88
N LEU A 60 10.11 2.08 13.07
CA LEU A 60 11.54 1.98 13.41
C LEU A 60 12.23 3.33 13.24
#